data_AF-A0A7J0CW24-F1
#
_entry.id   AF-A0A7J0CW24-F1
#
_cell.length_a   1.000
_cell.length_b   1.000
_cell.length_c   1.000
_cell.angle_alpha   90.00
_cell.angle_beta   90.00
_cell.angle_gamma   90.00
#
_symmetry.space_group_name_H-M   'P 1'
#
loop_
_entity.id
_entity.type
_entity.pdbx_description
1 polymer ?
#
loop_
_entity_poly.entity_id
_entity_poly.type
_entity_poly.pdbx_seq_one_letter_code
_entity_poly.pdbx_strand_id
1 'polypeptide(L)'
;MPRNITIAALTAAALGLGVLAGAPTASGAEGQRTPPATPVTRAALDPALVEGRGADVPFVEQEAESAATNGTVIGPDRTPYTLPAEASGRKAVKLGPGEHVEFTLPRSANAITVRYSIPDAPGGGGITAPLDVAVNGAKRSTMTLTSQYSWLYNQYPFTNDPDAGLLQPGWWITECACVPAETTPAPVIAKPFRPNHFYDEERLLLGRTYRAGDTVRLTAPAGSRAAWTVIDVLDSELVPLPKIDLLAANVLAFGADPTGRRDSADALDKAIAFAKRTRLKVYIPPGTFRVDRHILVDDVTIKGAGHWYTKIKGRQVDLPAPAPTVRSTRVSASTARTRRTAAAATSTSPASPSRATYASASTPTRSTASAGR
;
A
#
# COMPACT_ATOMS: atom_id res chain seq x y z
N MET A 1 77.09 56.84 47.97
CA MET A 1 78.18 55.90 48.31
C MET A 1 77.64 54.48 48.19
N PRO A 2 78.37 53.48 47.67
CA PRO A 2 79.11 53.47 46.41
C PRO A 2 78.78 52.24 45.51
N ARG A 3 79.03 52.44 44.20
CA ARG A 3 79.68 51.55 43.21
C ARG A 3 78.99 50.28 42.68
N ASN A 4 78.57 50.43 41.41
CA ASN A 4 78.67 49.44 40.34
C ASN A 4 80.09 48.84 40.19
N ILE A 5 80.21 47.64 39.59
CA ILE A 5 81.05 47.28 38.40
C ILE A 5 81.55 45.81 38.44
N THR A 6 81.04 45.01 37.47
CA THR A 6 81.64 43.90 36.66
C THR A 6 82.21 42.65 37.37
N ILE A 7 82.13 41.45 36.80
CA ILE A 7 82.99 40.94 35.71
C ILE A 7 82.32 39.81 34.92
N ALA A 8 82.56 39.83 33.61
CA ALA A 8 82.20 38.85 32.59
C ALA A 8 83.09 37.59 32.60
N ALA A 9 82.57 36.46 32.10
CA ALA A 9 83.24 35.43 31.28
C ALA A 9 82.32 34.19 31.22
N LEU A 10 81.67 33.86 30.08
CA LEU A 10 82.18 33.22 28.85
C LEU A 10 82.10 31.67 28.89
N THR A 11 81.25 31.15 27.98
CA THR A 11 81.35 29.86 27.25
C THR A 11 81.20 28.55 28.05
N ALA A 12 80.55 27.47 27.57
CA ALA A 12 80.25 27.05 26.21
C ALA A 12 78.98 26.16 26.15
N ALA A 13 78.46 26.03 24.94
CA ALA A 13 77.21 25.39 24.56
C ALA A 13 77.20 23.86 24.64
N ALA A 14 76.01 23.31 24.92
CA ALA A 14 75.47 22.14 24.22
C ALA A 14 73.93 22.26 24.19
N LEU A 15 73.40 22.70 23.05
CA LEU A 15 71.97 22.74 22.74
C LEU A 15 71.46 21.32 22.49
N GLY A 16 70.66 20.79 23.41
CA GLY A 16 69.76 19.66 23.19
C GLY A 16 68.33 20.13 23.38
N LEU A 17 67.74 20.81 22.38
CA LEU A 17 66.31 21.10 22.36
C LEU A 17 65.61 20.02 21.53
N GLY A 18 64.91 19.14 22.23
CA GLY A 18 63.89 18.28 21.61
C GLY A 18 62.77 19.16 21.06
N VAL A 19 62.66 19.23 19.74
CA VAL A 19 61.47 19.79 19.09
C VAL A 19 60.42 18.70 19.09
N LEU A 20 59.42 18.84 19.96
CA LEU A 20 58.11 18.22 19.80
C LEU A 20 57.48 18.80 18.54
N ALA A 21 57.71 18.13 17.40
CA ALA A 21 56.92 18.36 16.21
C ALA A 21 55.51 17.83 16.50
N GLY A 22 54.61 18.74 16.88
CA GLY A 22 53.18 18.48 16.86
C GLY A 22 52.79 18.14 15.43
N ALA A 23 52.57 16.86 15.16
CA ALA A 23 51.93 16.43 13.94
C ALA A 23 50.54 17.09 13.90
N PRO A 24 50.14 17.74 12.79
CA PRO A 24 48.75 18.14 12.64
C PRO A 24 47.92 16.88 12.75
N THR A 25 47.04 16.82 13.74
CA THR A 25 45.97 15.83 13.77
C THR A 25 45.17 16.06 12.50
N ALA A 26 45.37 15.18 11.51
CA ALA A 26 44.43 15.06 10.43
C ALA A 26 43.08 14.77 11.07
N SER A 27 42.22 15.78 11.16
CA SER A 27 40.79 15.55 11.24
C SER A 27 40.48 14.68 10.04
N GLY A 28 40.29 13.39 10.28
CA GLY A 28 39.78 12.49 9.28
C GLY A 28 38.51 13.16 8.78
N ALA A 29 38.51 13.56 7.51
CA ALA A 29 37.27 13.69 6.79
C ALA A 29 36.60 12.33 6.98
N GLU A 30 35.54 12.27 7.79
CA GLU A 30 34.60 11.18 7.73
C GLU A 30 34.14 11.15 6.28
N GLY A 31 34.79 10.32 5.47
CA GLY A 31 34.32 10.03 4.14
C GLY A 31 32.87 9.62 4.32
N GLN A 32 31.95 10.38 3.72
CA GLN A 32 30.55 10.01 3.69
C GLN A 32 30.50 8.58 3.17
N ARG A 33 30.33 7.61 4.06
CA ARG A 33 30.15 6.21 3.67
C ARG A 33 28.90 6.22 2.82
N THR A 34 29.04 5.94 1.52
CA THR A 34 27.90 5.69 0.67
C THR A 34 27.10 4.58 1.33
N PRO A 35 25.83 4.83 1.72
CA PRO A 35 24.99 3.80 2.30
C PRO A 35 24.95 2.59 1.37
N PRO A 36 24.97 1.36 1.90
CA PRO A 36 24.84 0.17 1.06
C PRO A 36 23.56 0.30 0.21
N ALA A 37 23.66 -0.11 -1.05
CA ALA A 37 22.52 -0.09 -1.95
C ALA A 37 21.46 -1.08 -1.44
N THR A 38 20.20 -0.63 -1.35
CA THR A 38 19.09 -1.53 -1.09
C THR A 38 18.80 -2.32 -2.37
N PRO A 39 18.84 -3.67 -2.35
CA PRO A 39 18.61 -4.48 -3.55
C PRO A 39 17.26 -4.19 -4.20
N VAL A 40 17.23 -4.21 -5.53
CA VAL A 40 15.97 -4.20 -6.29
C VAL A 40 15.46 -5.62 -6.40
N THR A 41 14.16 -5.81 -6.19
CA THR A 41 13.48 -7.10 -6.31
C THR A 41 12.35 -7.04 -7.33
N ARG A 42 11.78 -8.22 -7.62
CA ARG A 42 10.44 -8.37 -8.18
C ARG A 42 9.68 -9.43 -7.39
N ALA A 43 8.70 -9.02 -6.59
CA ALA A 43 8.01 -9.88 -5.63
C ALA A 43 8.99 -10.65 -4.74
N ALA A 44 9.96 -9.94 -4.14
CA ALA A 44 11.06 -10.46 -3.34
C ALA A 44 12.01 -11.46 -4.03
N LEU A 45 12.00 -11.53 -5.36
CA LEU A 45 12.95 -12.33 -6.14
C LEU A 45 14.02 -11.44 -6.76
N ASP A 46 15.23 -11.99 -6.90
CA ASP A 46 16.29 -11.38 -7.70
C ASP A 46 15.78 -11.16 -9.14
N PRO A 47 15.88 -9.94 -9.70
CA PRO A 47 15.45 -9.64 -11.07
C PRO A 47 16.03 -10.57 -12.14
N ALA A 48 17.25 -11.10 -11.95
CA ALA A 48 17.87 -12.05 -12.88
C ALA A 48 17.10 -13.38 -12.97
N LEU A 49 16.43 -13.80 -11.90
CA LEU A 49 15.62 -15.03 -11.87
C LEU A 49 14.29 -14.91 -12.62
N VAL A 50 13.87 -13.68 -12.90
CA VAL A 50 12.58 -13.36 -13.52
C VAL A 50 12.72 -12.57 -14.82
N GLU A 51 13.91 -12.59 -15.42
CA GLU A 51 14.15 -11.92 -16.70
C GLU A 51 13.16 -12.42 -17.77
N GLY A 52 12.55 -11.47 -18.50
CA GLY A 52 11.54 -11.75 -19.51
C GLY A 52 10.18 -12.21 -18.96
N ARG A 53 9.96 -12.22 -17.64
CA ARG A 53 8.70 -12.59 -17.00
C ARG A 53 8.05 -11.41 -16.28
N GLY A 54 6.73 -11.45 -16.14
CA GLY A 54 5.95 -10.43 -15.43
C GLY A 54 5.66 -9.20 -16.28
N ALA A 55 5.19 -8.14 -15.62
CA ALA A 55 4.86 -6.87 -16.28
C ALA A 55 6.09 -5.97 -16.38
N ASP A 56 6.21 -5.27 -17.52
CA ASP A 56 7.14 -4.14 -17.66
C ASP A 56 6.52 -2.89 -17.01
N VAL A 57 7.14 -2.43 -15.93
CA VAL A 57 6.62 -1.37 -15.06
C VAL A 57 7.66 -0.24 -14.86
N PRO A 58 7.21 1.02 -14.71
CA PRO A 58 8.12 2.18 -14.60
C PRO A 58 8.70 2.38 -13.21
N PHE A 59 8.28 1.61 -12.21
CA PHE A 59 8.83 1.65 -10.86
C PHE A 59 9.87 0.54 -10.65
N VAL A 60 10.65 0.69 -9.59
CA VAL A 60 11.56 -0.33 -9.06
C VAL A 60 11.22 -0.58 -7.60
N GLU A 61 11.16 -1.86 -7.25
CA GLU A 61 10.68 -2.37 -5.97
C GLU A 61 11.88 -2.69 -5.06
N GLN A 62 11.79 -2.32 -3.79
CA GLN A 62 12.80 -2.61 -2.77
C GLN A 62 12.11 -3.11 -1.49
N GLU A 63 12.53 -4.30 -1.02
CA GLU A 63 12.01 -4.92 0.21
C GLU A 63 12.55 -4.20 1.45
N ALA A 64 11.69 -3.90 2.42
CA ALA A 64 12.05 -3.14 3.61
C ALA A 64 13.06 -3.89 4.49
N GLU A 65 12.98 -5.22 4.59
CA GLU A 65 13.91 -6.02 5.40
C GLU A 65 15.35 -6.03 4.86
N SER A 66 15.55 -5.55 3.62
CA SER A 66 16.87 -5.40 3.01
C SER A 66 17.42 -3.97 3.11
N ALA A 67 16.64 -3.05 3.69
CA ALA A 67 17.00 -1.65 3.89
C ALA A 67 17.60 -1.43 5.29
N ALA A 68 18.34 -0.32 5.46
CA ALA A 68 18.90 0.03 6.76
C ALA A 68 17.77 0.43 7.71
N THR A 69 17.74 -0.08 8.94
CA THR A 69 16.66 0.21 9.89
C THR A 69 17.13 0.15 11.34
N ASN A 70 16.49 0.92 12.21
CA ASN A 70 16.55 0.75 13.66
C ASN A 70 15.26 0.15 14.24
N GLY A 71 14.33 -0.28 13.39
CA GLY A 71 13.15 -1.04 13.78
C GLY A 71 13.42 -2.54 13.79
N THR A 72 12.36 -3.33 13.91
CA THR A 72 12.45 -4.80 14.03
C THR A 72 12.07 -5.47 12.72
N VAL A 73 13.00 -6.24 12.13
CA VAL A 73 12.67 -7.13 11.01
C VAL A 73 11.80 -8.28 11.53
N ILE A 74 10.66 -8.52 10.89
CA ILE A 74 9.75 -9.64 11.18
C ILE A 74 9.75 -10.64 10.03
N GLY A 75 9.51 -11.92 10.33
CA GLY A 75 9.53 -13.01 9.34
C GLY A 75 10.92 -13.62 9.09
N PRO A 76 11.04 -14.61 8.17
CA PRO A 76 9.98 -15.05 7.28
C PRO A 76 8.97 -15.95 8.01
N ASP A 77 7.68 -15.74 7.78
CA ASP A 77 6.63 -16.60 8.35
C ASP A 77 5.52 -16.87 7.33
N ARG A 78 4.91 -18.07 7.40
CA ARG A 78 3.77 -18.49 6.56
C ARG A 78 2.57 -18.93 7.39
N THR A 79 2.64 -18.78 8.71
CA THR A 79 1.52 -19.02 9.61
C THR A 79 0.36 -18.11 9.18
N PRO A 80 -0.82 -18.66 8.85
CA PRO A 80 -1.96 -17.83 8.46
C PRO A 80 -2.27 -16.77 9.51
N TYR A 81 -2.85 -15.65 9.07
CA TYR A 81 -3.33 -14.58 9.95
C TYR A 81 -2.20 -13.87 10.72
N THR A 82 -0.99 -13.84 10.15
CA THR A 82 0.13 -13.04 10.66
C THR A 82 0.60 -12.01 9.63
N LEU A 83 1.13 -10.89 10.12
CA LEU A 83 1.69 -9.84 9.26
C LEU A 83 2.75 -10.38 8.27
N PRO A 84 3.79 -11.13 8.68
CA PRO A 84 4.78 -11.59 7.72
C PRO A 84 4.19 -12.57 6.70
N ALA A 85 3.14 -13.32 7.04
CA ALA A 85 2.51 -14.21 6.07
C ALA A 85 1.85 -13.49 4.90
N GLU A 86 1.53 -12.19 4.99
CA GLU A 86 0.98 -11.41 3.87
C GLU A 86 1.97 -10.36 3.31
N ALA A 87 3.17 -10.31 3.86
CA ALA A 87 4.26 -9.46 3.41
C ALA A 87 4.91 -10.01 2.12
N SER A 88 5.45 -9.12 1.29
CA SER A 88 6.37 -9.52 0.22
C SER A 88 7.59 -10.22 0.83
N GLY A 89 8.12 -11.24 0.16
CA GLY A 89 9.21 -12.06 0.72
C GLY A 89 8.89 -12.81 2.02
N ARG A 90 7.64 -12.68 2.51
CA ARG A 90 7.17 -13.08 3.83
C ARG A 90 7.88 -12.37 5.00
N LYS A 91 8.47 -11.21 4.76
CA LYS A 91 9.23 -10.42 5.73
C LYS A 91 8.86 -8.95 5.61
N ALA A 92 9.08 -8.19 6.68
CA ALA A 92 8.84 -6.76 6.68
C ALA A 92 9.64 -6.11 7.82
N VAL A 93 9.61 -4.78 7.90
CA VAL A 93 10.15 -4.03 9.04
C VAL A 93 9.01 -3.44 9.86
N LYS A 94 8.92 -3.82 11.13
CA LYS A 94 8.00 -3.24 12.12
C LYS A 94 8.69 -2.08 12.84
N LEU A 95 8.06 -0.91 12.78
CA LEU A 95 8.51 0.33 13.41
C LEU A 95 7.62 0.67 14.61
N GLY A 96 8.22 0.93 15.76
CA GLY A 96 7.63 1.68 16.86
C GLY A 96 7.75 3.19 16.64
N PRO A 97 7.06 4.02 17.45
CA PRO A 97 7.22 5.47 17.41
C PRO A 97 8.69 5.90 17.58
N GLY A 98 9.21 6.67 16.63
CA GLY A 98 10.60 7.13 16.57
C GLY A 98 11.53 6.24 15.74
N GLU A 99 11.10 5.05 15.34
CA GLU A 99 11.87 4.13 14.50
C GLU A 99 11.68 4.42 13.01
N HIS A 100 12.64 3.97 12.21
CA HIS A 100 12.68 4.22 10.77
C HIS A 100 13.29 3.07 9.98
N VAL A 101 13.01 3.09 8.69
CA VAL A 101 13.70 2.31 7.66
C VAL A 101 14.16 3.26 6.55
N GLU A 102 15.34 3.04 5.99
CA GLU A 102 15.99 3.91 5.02
C GLU A 102 16.45 3.13 3.79
N PHE A 103 15.90 3.53 2.64
CA PHE A 103 16.13 2.93 1.33
C PHE A 103 17.11 3.79 0.54
N THR A 104 18.01 3.15 -0.22
CA THR A 104 18.88 3.84 -1.19
C THR A 104 18.26 3.75 -2.58
N LEU A 105 17.96 4.89 -3.21
CA LEU A 105 17.34 4.92 -4.54
C LEU A 105 18.25 4.26 -5.58
N PRO A 106 17.78 3.24 -6.33
CA PRO A 106 18.61 2.55 -7.32
C PRO A 106 18.72 3.33 -8.64
N ARG A 107 17.79 4.26 -8.88
CA ARG A 107 17.76 5.16 -10.04
C ARG A 107 17.06 6.47 -9.68
N SER A 108 17.08 7.44 -10.59
CA SER A 108 16.35 8.70 -10.39
C SER A 108 14.86 8.45 -10.16
N ALA A 109 14.29 9.14 -9.17
CA ALA A 109 12.87 9.03 -8.82
C ALA A 109 12.32 10.39 -8.34
N ASN A 110 11.04 10.61 -8.53
CA ASN A 110 10.31 11.79 -8.01
C ASN A 110 9.00 11.41 -7.32
N ALA A 111 8.72 10.11 -7.20
CA ALA A 111 7.56 9.57 -6.51
C ALA A 111 7.92 8.24 -5.85
N ILE A 112 7.20 7.93 -4.79
CA ILE A 112 7.28 6.65 -4.08
C ILE A 112 5.90 6.10 -3.77
N THR A 113 5.76 4.78 -3.78
CA THR A 113 4.62 4.05 -3.21
C THR A 113 5.15 3.15 -2.09
N VAL A 114 4.45 3.15 -0.97
CA VAL A 114 4.83 2.36 0.21
C VAL A 114 3.72 1.39 0.50
N ARG A 115 4.04 0.09 0.54
CA ARG A 115 3.15 -0.94 1.07
C ARG A 115 3.38 -1.04 2.57
N TYR A 116 2.32 -0.86 3.36
CA TYR A 116 2.41 -0.73 4.81
C TYR A 116 1.25 -1.42 5.51
N SER A 117 1.39 -1.61 6.82
CA SER A 117 0.29 -1.96 7.72
C SER A 117 0.36 -1.11 8.97
N ILE A 118 -0.80 -0.70 9.49
CA ILE A 118 -0.98 -0.09 10.82
C ILE A 118 -2.11 -0.84 11.54
N PRO A 119 -2.20 -0.78 12.87
CA PRO A 119 -3.30 -1.39 13.62
C PRO A 119 -4.67 -0.99 13.07
N ASP A 120 -5.67 -1.86 13.23
CA ASP A 120 -7.07 -1.47 13.10
C ASP A 120 -7.55 -0.75 14.39
N ALA A 121 -8.68 -0.08 14.30
CA ALA A 121 -9.41 0.36 15.49
C ALA A 121 -10.00 -0.86 16.23
N PRO A 122 -10.15 -0.82 17.56
CA PRO A 122 -10.69 -1.95 18.32
C PRO A 122 -12.04 -2.49 17.84
N GLY A 123 -12.92 -1.62 17.33
CA GLY A 123 -14.24 -1.99 16.76
C GLY A 123 -14.27 -2.04 15.23
N GLY A 124 -13.11 -2.10 14.57
CA GLY A 124 -12.99 -2.03 13.12
C GLY A 124 -13.15 -0.62 12.55
N GLY A 125 -13.10 -0.51 11.22
CA GLY A 125 -13.25 0.75 10.49
C GLY A 125 -11.98 1.58 10.35
N GLY A 126 -10.86 1.11 10.88
CA GLY A 126 -9.53 1.69 10.70
C GLY A 126 -9.20 2.88 11.59
N ILE A 127 -7.92 3.20 11.61
CA ILE A 127 -7.34 4.44 12.15
C ILE A 127 -6.51 5.12 11.07
N THR A 128 -6.08 6.35 11.33
CA THR A 128 -5.06 7.02 10.52
C THR A 128 -3.77 7.20 11.32
N ALA A 129 -2.62 7.09 10.64
CA ALA A 129 -1.31 7.32 11.26
C ALA A 129 -0.39 8.13 10.33
N PRO A 130 0.41 9.07 10.86
CA PRO A 130 1.42 9.75 10.08
C PRO A 130 2.62 8.83 9.78
N LEU A 131 3.17 8.93 8.58
CA LEU A 131 4.49 8.39 8.22
C LEU A 131 5.32 9.51 7.60
N ASP A 132 6.47 9.77 8.19
CA ASP A 132 7.37 10.79 7.69
C ASP A 132 8.23 10.27 6.57
N VAL A 133 8.42 11.12 5.57
CA VAL A 133 9.29 10.85 4.44
C VAL A 133 10.33 11.96 4.38
N ALA A 134 11.59 11.58 4.57
CA ALA A 134 12.73 12.48 4.40
C ALA A 134 13.66 11.92 3.32
N VAL A 135 14.16 12.78 2.44
CA VAL A 135 15.16 12.38 1.44
C VAL A 135 16.49 13.05 1.75
N ASN A 136 17.57 12.28 1.85
CA ASN A 136 18.91 12.72 2.27
C ASN A 136 18.89 13.44 3.64
N GLY A 137 18.05 12.99 4.58
CA GLY A 137 17.88 13.62 5.90
C GLY A 137 17.32 15.05 5.88
N ALA A 138 16.89 15.55 4.72
CA ALA A 138 16.38 16.91 4.55
C ALA A 138 14.84 16.99 4.73
N LYS A 139 14.24 18.08 4.24
CA LYS A 139 12.81 18.45 4.41
C LYS A 139 11.87 17.24 4.47
N ARG A 140 11.17 17.13 5.59
CA ARG A 140 10.17 16.11 5.89
C ARG A 140 8.84 16.41 5.18
N SER A 141 8.39 15.47 4.37
CA SER A 141 6.98 15.35 3.95
C SER A 141 6.29 14.33 4.86
N THR A 142 4.97 14.32 4.89
CA THR A 142 4.21 13.35 5.70
C THR A 142 3.15 12.69 4.83
N MET A 143 3.16 11.36 4.78
CA MET A 143 2.04 10.55 4.30
C MET A 143 1.04 10.33 5.43
N THR A 144 -0.24 10.33 5.10
CA THR A 144 -1.30 9.93 6.06
C THR A 144 -1.73 8.52 5.70
N LEU A 145 -1.26 7.56 6.49
CA LEU A 145 -1.63 6.16 6.39
C LEU A 145 -3.05 5.94 6.94
N THR A 146 -3.74 4.91 6.46
CA THR A 146 -5.06 4.49 6.92
C THR A 146 -5.15 2.96 6.98
N SER A 147 -5.86 2.42 7.97
CA SER A 147 -6.25 1.01 7.99
C SER A 147 -7.70 0.77 7.57
N GLN A 148 -8.40 1.81 7.08
CA GLN A 148 -9.81 1.73 6.68
C GLN A 148 -10.08 0.72 5.55
N TYR A 149 -9.08 0.49 4.68
CA TYR A 149 -9.19 -0.42 3.53
C TYR A 149 -8.42 -1.73 3.73
N SER A 150 -7.78 -1.89 4.88
CA SER A 150 -7.16 -3.14 5.31
C SER A 150 -7.99 -3.79 6.42
N TRP A 151 -7.51 -4.91 6.94
CA TRP A 151 -8.13 -5.70 8.00
C TRP A 151 -9.49 -6.26 7.64
N LEU A 152 -9.48 -7.54 7.29
CA LEU A 152 -10.66 -8.39 7.20
C LEU A 152 -10.57 -9.47 8.26
N TYR A 153 -11.73 -9.90 8.72
CA TYR A 153 -11.89 -10.89 9.78
C TYR A 153 -12.84 -11.99 9.34
N ASN A 154 -12.80 -13.10 10.08
CA ASN A 154 -13.76 -14.19 10.04
C ASN A 154 -13.70 -15.02 8.73
N GLN A 155 -14.75 -15.80 8.49
CA GLN A 155 -14.89 -16.70 7.34
C GLN A 155 -15.42 -15.94 6.12
N TYR A 156 -15.16 -16.44 4.91
CA TYR A 156 -15.74 -15.87 3.68
C TYR A 156 -17.28 -15.74 3.80
N PRO A 157 -17.89 -14.60 3.41
CA PRO A 157 -17.35 -13.49 2.60
C PRO A 157 -16.50 -12.44 3.33
N PHE A 158 -16.04 -12.74 4.55
CA PHE A 158 -15.28 -11.87 5.45
C PHE A 158 -16.11 -10.68 5.96
N THR A 159 -15.64 -10.09 7.05
CA THR A 159 -16.22 -8.89 7.67
C THR A 159 -15.11 -7.93 8.08
N ASN A 160 -15.42 -6.64 8.14
CA ASN A 160 -14.55 -5.61 8.71
C ASN A 160 -14.85 -5.34 10.20
N ASP A 161 -15.67 -6.18 10.83
CA ASP A 161 -15.98 -6.17 12.26
C ASP A 161 -15.10 -7.21 13.00
N PRO A 162 -14.08 -6.78 13.78
CA PRO A 162 -13.23 -7.69 14.55
C PRO A 162 -14.00 -8.44 15.65
N ASP A 163 -15.14 -7.90 16.08
CA ASP A 163 -15.98 -8.45 17.14
C ASP A 163 -17.10 -9.34 16.61
N ALA A 164 -17.16 -9.59 15.30
CA ALA A 164 -18.19 -10.42 14.70
C ALA A 164 -18.20 -11.85 15.26
N GLY A 165 -19.40 -12.41 15.45
CA GLY A 165 -19.58 -13.86 15.63
C GLY A 165 -19.22 -14.62 14.36
N LEU A 166 -19.12 -15.95 14.42
CA LEU A 166 -18.86 -16.78 13.24
C LEU A 166 -19.87 -16.48 12.11
N LEU A 167 -19.38 -16.09 10.94
CA LEU A 167 -20.25 -15.81 9.79
C LEU A 167 -20.85 -17.09 9.19
N GLN A 168 -20.13 -18.22 9.32
CA GLN A 168 -20.55 -19.53 8.84
C GLN A 168 -20.45 -20.55 9.99
N PRO A 169 -21.41 -20.59 10.93
CA PRO A 169 -21.33 -21.48 12.08
C PRO A 169 -21.52 -22.97 11.72
N GLY A 170 -22.07 -23.26 10.54
CA GLY A 170 -22.23 -24.63 10.01
C GLY A 170 -21.03 -25.15 9.22
N TRP A 171 -19.92 -24.42 9.16
CA TRP A 171 -18.70 -24.89 8.51
C TRP A 171 -17.78 -25.56 9.52
N TRP A 172 -17.06 -26.58 9.09
CA TRP A 172 -16.00 -27.17 9.91
C TRP A 172 -14.85 -26.16 10.05
N ILE A 173 -14.38 -25.94 11.28
CA ILE A 173 -13.24 -25.07 11.57
C ILE A 173 -12.15 -25.80 12.34
N THR A 174 -10.89 -25.50 12.01
CA THR A 174 -9.70 -26.12 12.60
C THR A 174 -9.56 -25.80 14.08
N GLU A 175 -9.98 -24.62 14.51
CA GLU A 175 -9.77 -24.10 15.87
C GLU A 175 -10.50 -24.91 16.95
N CYS A 176 -11.62 -25.55 16.60
CA CYS A 176 -12.29 -26.52 17.47
C CYS A 176 -12.25 -27.96 16.92
N ALA A 177 -11.66 -28.18 15.74
CA ALA A 177 -11.75 -29.40 14.96
C ALA A 177 -13.19 -29.92 14.81
N CYS A 178 -14.15 -29.00 14.67
CA CYS A 178 -15.58 -29.27 14.80
C CYS A 178 -16.40 -28.42 13.83
N VAL A 179 -17.68 -28.77 13.67
CA VAL A 179 -18.70 -27.87 13.11
C VAL A 179 -19.37 -27.15 14.30
N PRO A 180 -19.14 -25.85 14.52
CA PRO A 180 -19.59 -25.15 15.72
C PRO A 180 -21.10 -25.25 15.98
N ALA A 181 -21.92 -25.17 14.93
CA ALA A 181 -23.38 -25.30 15.03
C ALA A 181 -23.85 -26.71 15.43
N GLU A 182 -23.01 -27.74 15.29
CA GLU A 182 -23.32 -29.15 15.61
C GLU A 182 -22.63 -29.63 16.89
N THR A 183 -21.89 -28.77 17.59
CA THR A 183 -21.07 -29.14 18.76
C THR A 183 -21.70 -28.62 20.05
N THR A 184 -21.81 -29.48 21.07
CA THR A 184 -22.33 -29.12 22.40
C THR A 184 -21.34 -29.51 23.51
N PRO A 185 -20.92 -28.56 24.38
CA PRO A 185 -21.27 -27.14 24.35
C PRO A 185 -20.67 -26.43 23.11
N ALA A 186 -21.33 -25.35 22.67
CA ALA A 186 -20.83 -24.56 21.54
C ALA A 186 -19.42 -24.01 21.86
N PRO A 187 -18.47 -24.09 20.90
CA PRO A 187 -17.10 -23.63 21.15
C PRO A 187 -17.06 -22.12 21.29
N VAL A 188 -16.24 -21.63 22.23
CA VAL A 188 -15.92 -20.21 22.36
C VAL A 188 -14.74 -19.90 21.43
N ILE A 189 -14.98 -19.08 20.42
CA ILE A 189 -13.97 -18.67 19.45
C ILE A 189 -13.35 -17.35 19.87
N ALA A 190 -12.01 -17.34 19.99
CA ALA A 190 -11.27 -16.13 20.32
C ALA A 190 -11.42 -15.07 19.22
N LYS A 191 -11.52 -13.81 19.63
CA LYS A 191 -11.64 -12.64 18.76
C LYS A 191 -10.39 -11.76 18.88
N PRO A 192 -9.97 -11.06 17.81
CA PRO A 192 -10.53 -11.14 16.46
C PRO A 192 -10.27 -12.53 15.83
N PHE A 193 -11.27 -13.07 15.13
CA PHE A 193 -11.16 -14.40 14.52
C PHE A 193 -10.57 -14.28 13.12
N ARG A 194 -9.43 -14.93 12.86
CA ARG A 194 -8.78 -15.01 11.53
C ARG A 194 -8.56 -13.64 10.85
N PRO A 195 -7.87 -12.70 11.52
CA PRO A 195 -7.52 -11.43 10.88
C PRO A 195 -6.65 -11.67 9.64
N ASN A 196 -6.91 -10.96 8.56
CA ASN A 196 -6.19 -11.05 7.29
C ASN A 196 -6.32 -9.72 6.52
N HIS A 197 -5.74 -9.65 5.33
CA HIS A 197 -5.73 -8.44 4.50
C HIS A 197 -5.04 -7.27 5.23
N PHE A 198 -3.86 -7.52 5.78
CA PHE A 198 -3.21 -6.61 6.73
C PHE A 198 -2.64 -5.33 6.10
N TYR A 199 -2.32 -5.37 4.81
CA TYR A 199 -1.53 -4.34 4.14
C TYR A 199 -2.37 -3.49 3.18
N ASP A 200 -2.04 -2.21 3.14
CA ASP A 200 -2.52 -1.24 2.16
C ASP A 200 -1.33 -0.50 1.54
N GLU A 201 -1.58 0.34 0.55
CA GLU A 201 -0.56 1.13 -0.15
C GLU A 201 -0.88 2.62 -0.10
N GLU A 202 0.14 3.44 0.15
CA GLU A 202 0.03 4.90 0.07
C GLU A 202 1.17 5.45 -0.77
N ARG A 203 0.89 6.53 -1.50
CA ARG A 203 1.80 7.06 -2.51
C ARG A 203 2.04 8.55 -2.35
N LEU A 204 3.27 8.98 -2.64
CA LEU A 204 3.70 10.36 -2.46
C LEU A 204 4.56 10.84 -3.62
N LEU A 205 4.23 12.01 -4.16
CA LEU A 205 5.13 12.79 -5.01
C LEU A 205 6.14 13.53 -4.13
N LEU A 206 7.43 13.37 -4.40
CA LEU A 206 8.52 13.96 -3.61
C LEU A 206 8.74 15.46 -3.91
N GLY A 207 8.01 16.02 -4.87
CA GLY A 207 8.06 17.45 -5.25
C GLY A 207 9.26 17.86 -6.09
N ARG A 208 10.27 17.01 -6.24
CA ARG A 208 11.40 17.15 -7.17
C ARG A 208 11.97 15.80 -7.56
N THR A 209 12.86 15.78 -8.55
CA THR A 209 13.59 14.57 -8.95
C THR A 209 14.87 14.41 -8.12
N TYR A 210 15.00 13.24 -7.50
CA TYR A 210 16.17 12.76 -6.79
C TYR A 210 16.95 11.79 -7.67
N ARG A 211 18.22 11.57 -7.34
CA ARG A 211 19.16 10.77 -8.13
C ARG A 211 19.33 9.37 -7.53
N ALA A 212 19.89 8.46 -8.32
CA ALA A 212 20.41 7.21 -7.78
C ALA A 212 21.41 7.48 -6.64
N GLY A 213 21.33 6.70 -5.56
CA GLY A 213 22.16 6.86 -4.37
C GLY A 213 21.60 7.81 -3.31
N ASP A 214 20.61 8.64 -3.63
CA ASP A 214 19.88 9.42 -2.61
C ASP A 214 19.11 8.47 -1.68
N THR A 215 19.04 8.79 -0.39
CA THR A 215 18.35 7.95 0.60
C THR A 215 16.94 8.46 0.91
N VAL A 216 15.97 7.55 0.92
CA VAL A 216 14.58 7.81 1.34
C VAL A 216 14.36 7.15 2.69
N ARG A 217 14.17 7.94 3.74
CA ARG A 217 13.87 7.48 5.09
C ARG A 217 12.37 7.59 5.36
N LEU A 218 11.79 6.47 5.79
CA LEU A 218 10.44 6.37 6.29
C LEU A 218 10.48 6.26 7.82
N THR A 219 9.92 7.23 8.54
CA THR A 219 9.93 7.26 10.01
C THR A 219 8.51 7.24 10.56
N ALA A 220 8.22 6.32 11.48
CA ALA A 220 7.04 6.43 12.31
C ALA A 220 7.31 7.54 13.36
N PRO A 221 6.55 8.66 13.38
CA PRO A 221 6.87 9.76 14.29
C PRO A 221 6.82 9.31 15.76
N ALA A 222 7.69 9.87 16.60
CA ALA A 222 7.70 9.58 18.05
C ALA A 222 6.37 9.90 18.75
N GLY A 223 5.60 10.87 18.22
CA GLY A 223 4.26 11.21 18.71
C GLY A 223 3.11 10.48 17.99
N SER A 224 3.40 9.44 17.20
CA SER A 224 2.35 8.64 16.54
C SER A 224 1.49 7.93 17.59
N ARG A 225 0.17 7.89 17.34
CA ARG A 225 -0.78 7.15 18.18
C ARG A 225 -0.94 5.69 17.76
N ALA A 226 -0.46 5.33 16.56
CA ALA A 226 -0.42 3.93 16.16
C ALA A 226 0.66 3.21 16.98
N ALA A 227 0.29 2.07 17.57
CA ALA A 227 1.21 1.29 18.40
C ALA A 227 2.42 0.77 17.61
N TRP A 228 2.26 0.61 16.29
CA TRP A 228 3.31 0.22 15.37
C TRP A 228 2.93 0.63 13.93
N THR A 229 3.93 0.70 13.07
CA THR A 229 3.79 0.80 11.61
C THR A 229 4.69 -0.23 10.97
N VAL A 230 4.15 -1.12 10.15
CA VAL A 230 4.95 -2.09 9.39
C VAL A 230 5.16 -1.55 7.98
N ILE A 231 6.39 -1.58 7.51
CA ILE A 231 6.77 -1.27 6.13
C ILE A 231 7.18 -2.58 5.46
N ASP A 232 6.54 -2.89 4.35
CA ASP A 232 6.81 -4.09 3.55
C ASP A 232 7.73 -3.77 2.38
N VAL A 233 7.27 -2.90 1.48
CA VAL A 233 7.94 -2.60 0.22
C VAL A 233 7.90 -1.10 -0.04
N LEU A 234 8.96 -0.59 -0.67
CA LEU A 234 8.99 0.73 -1.29
C LEU A 234 9.20 0.59 -2.80
N ASP A 235 8.26 1.12 -3.57
CA ASP A 235 8.42 1.36 -5.00
C ASP A 235 8.89 2.78 -5.24
N SER A 236 9.91 2.97 -6.08
CA SER A 236 10.35 4.28 -6.54
C SER A 236 10.17 4.45 -8.05
N GLU A 237 9.61 5.58 -8.47
CA GLU A 237 9.28 5.86 -9.88
C GLU A 237 9.78 7.25 -10.31
N LEU A 238 10.25 7.35 -11.56
CA LEU A 238 10.41 8.63 -12.25
C LEU A 238 9.15 8.95 -13.05
N VAL A 239 8.24 9.67 -12.41
CA VAL A 239 6.95 10.06 -12.99
C VAL A 239 7.16 11.18 -14.01
N PRO A 240 6.70 11.03 -15.27
CA PRO A 240 6.76 12.09 -16.27
C PRO A 240 5.76 13.20 -15.96
N LEU A 241 5.92 14.37 -16.57
CA LEU A 241 4.95 15.48 -16.46
C LEU A 241 3.51 15.04 -16.84
N PRO A 242 2.48 15.69 -16.27
CA PRO A 242 1.09 15.40 -16.59
C PRO A 242 0.83 15.59 -18.09
N LYS A 243 0.12 14.65 -18.70
CA LYS A 243 -0.32 14.75 -20.09
C LYS A 243 -1.40 15.81 -20.20
N ILE A 244 -1.33 16.60 -21.26
CA ILE A 244 -2.34 17.60 -21.61
C ILE A 244 -2.96 17.19 -22.95
N ASP A 245 -4.29 17.13 -23.03
CA ASP A 245 -5.02 16.94 -24.28
C ASP A 245 -5.87 18.19 -24.54
N LEU A 246 -5.38 19.06 -25.44
CA LEU A 246 -6.03 20.34 -25.76
C LEU A 246 -7.25 20.16 -26.67
N LEU A 247 -7.32 19.06 -27.44
CA LEU A 247 -8.41 18.76 -28.36
C LEU A 247 -9.35 17.70 -27.75
N ALA A 248 -9.97 18.07 -26.65
CA ALA A 248 -10.86 17.20 -25.88
C ALA A 248 -11.93 17.99 -25.11
N ALA A 249 -13.04 17.33 -24.80
CA ALA A 249 -14.03 17.80 -23.84
C ALA A 249 -13.44 17.74 -22.42
N ASN A 250 -12.85 18.84 -21.98
CA ASN A 250 -12.29 18.96 -20.63
C ASN A 250 -13.41 19.03 -19.60
N VAL A 251 -13.45 18.08 -18.65
CA VAL A 251 -14.52 17.97 -17.63
C VAL A 251 -14.67 19.23 -16.77
N LEU A 252 -13.62 20.06 -16.62
CA LEU A 252 -13.71 21.33 -15.90
C LEU A 252 -14.67 22.31 -16.56
N ALA A 253 -14.75 22.31 -17.90
CA ALA A 253 -15.69 23.15 -18.65
C ALA A 253 -17.16 22.74 -18.41
N PHE A 254 -17.39 21.54 -17.87
CA PHE A 254 -18.72 21.01 -17.54
C PHE A 254 -19.03 21.06 -16.04
N GLY A 255 -18.15 21.69 -15.24
CA GLY A 255 -18.35 21.92 -13.81
C GLY A 255 -17.78 20.84 -12.88
N ALA A 256 -16.88 19.98 -13.37
CA ALA A 256 -16.21 19.01 -12.50
C ALA A 256 -15.32 19.71 -11.47
N ASP A 257 -15.29 19.19 -10.24
CA ASP A 257 -14.50 19.76 -9.14
C ASP A 257 -13.18 18.99 -8.97
N PRO A 258 -12.02 19.59 -9.34
CA PRO A 258 -10.71 18.94 -9.24
C PRO A 258 -10.19 18.85 -7.80
N THR A 259 -10.89 19.43 -6.82
CA THR A 259 -10.56 19.29 -5.40
C THR A 259 -11.22 18.06 -4.76
N GLY A 260 -12.28 17.54 -5.39
CA GLY A 260 -13.02 16.38 -4.94
C GLY A 260 -13.84 16.64 -3.70
N ARG A 261 -14.22 17.91 -3.47
CA ARG A 261 -15.15 18.32 -2.41
C ARG A 261 -16.60 18.14 -2.86
N ARG A 262 -16.88 18.42 -4.13
CA ARG A 262 -18.18 18.23 -4.79
C ARG A 262 -18.16 16.99 -5.69
N ASP A 263 -19.32 16.38 -5.85
CA ASP A 263 -19.47 15.26 -6.79
C ASP A 263 -19.32 15.79 -8.22
N SER A 264 -18.53 15.08 -9.03
CA SER A 264 -18.22 15.42 -10.41
C SER A 264 -18.96 14.52 -11.40
N ALA A 265 -19.75 13.55 -10.93
CA ALA A 265 -20.43 12.59 -11.79
C ALA A 265 -21.29 13.25 -12.89
N ASP A 266 -22.10 14.25 -12.54
CA ASP A 266 -22.94 14.97 -13.51
C ASP A 266 -22.13 15.78 -14.53
N ALA A 267 -20.98 16.32 -14.12
CA ALA A 267 -20.08 17.02 -15.02
C ALA A 267 -19.40 16.05 -16.01
N LEU A 268 -19.03 14.86 -15.53
CA LEU A 268 -18.52 13.79 -16.39
C LEU A 268 -19.58 13.36 -17.42
N ASP A 269 -20.83 13.14 -17.01
CA ASP A 269 -21.90 12.76 -17.94
C ASP A 269 -22.16 13.82 -19.02
N LYS A 270 -22.16 15.10 -18.63
CA LYS A 270 -22.27 16.22 -19.60
C LYS A 270 -21.09 16.25 -20.58
N ALA A 271 -19.88 16.05 -20.08
CA ALA A 271 -18.67 15.99 -20.90
C ALA A 271 -18.71 14.81 -21.89
N ILE A 272 -19.14 13.63 -21.42
CA ILE A 272 -19.32 12.42 -22.25
C ILE A 272 -20.37 12.66 -23.34
N ALA A 273 -21.53 13.22 -22.98
CA ALA A 273 -22.59 13.51 -23.94
C ALA A 273 -22.13 14.52 -25.02
N PHE A 274 -21.37 15.55 -24.62
CA PHE A 274 -20.78 16.50 -25.57
C PHE A 274 -19.72 15.86 -26.46
N ALA A 275 -18.81 15.09 -25.86
CA ALA A 275 -17.75 14.37 -26.57
C ALA A 275 -18.33 13.41 -27.62
N LYS A 276 -19.41 12.69 -27.28
CA LYS A 276 -20.11 11.79 -28.21
C LYS A 276 -20.65 12.53 -29.44
N ARG A 277 -21.33 13.67 -29.23
CA ARG A 277 -21.88 14.49 -30.33
C ARG A 277 -20.80 15.13 -31.21
N THR A 278 -19.69 15.54 -30.61
CA THR A 278 -18.61 16.26 -31.30
C THR A 278 -17.48 15.35 -31.78
N ARG A 279 -17.56 14.04 -31.53
CA ARG A 279 -16.51 13.05 -31.80
C ARG A 279 -15.16 13.40 -31.14
N LEU A 280 -15.20 14.13 -30.03
CA LEU A 280 -14.03 14.44 -29.21
C LEU A 280 -13.80 13.36 -28.14
N LYS A 281 -12.62 13.37 -27.55
CA LYS A 281 -12.34 12.60 -26.32
C LYS A 281 -12.84 13.39 -25.11
N VAL A 282 -13.06 12.71 -23.99
CA VAL A 282 -13.17 13.36 -22.68
C VAL A 282 -11.79 13.42 -22.04
N TYR A 283 -11.39 14.60 -21.59
CA TYR A 283 -10.13 14.81 -20.87
C TYR A 283 -10.40 15.16 -19.40
N ILE A 284 -9.76 14.41 -18.51
CA ILE A 284 -9.79 14.66 -17.06
C ILE A 284 -8.41 15.19 -16.66
N PRO A 285 -8.28 16.49 -16.31
CA PRO A 285 -6.99 17.09 -15.99
C PRO A 285 -6.43 16.59 -14.63
N PRO A 286 -5.24 17.06 -14.22
CA PRO A 286 -4.75 16.83 -12.86
C PRO A 286 -5.75 17.31 -11.81
N GLY A 287 -5.98 16.50 -10.78
CA GLY A 287 -6.96 16.77 -9.74
C GLY A 287 -7.45 15.49 -9.06
N THR A 288 -8.19 15.67 -7.97
CA THR A 288 -8.96 14.61 -7.33
C THR A 288 -10.44 14.89 -7.59
N PHE A 289 -11.13 13.97 -8.24
CA PHE A 289 -12.54 14.10 -8.60
C PHE A 289 -13.34 13.10 -7.78
N ARG A 290 -14.36 13.57 -7.06
CA ARG A 290 -15.30 12.68 -6.37
C ARG A 290 -16.36 12.22 -7.37
N VAL A 291 -16.62 10.92 -7.43
CA VAL A 291 -17.61 10.27 -8.27
C VAL A 291 -18.29 9.21 -7.42
N ASP A 292 -19.47 9.52 -6.89
CA ASP A 292 -20.18 8.69 -5.91
C ASP A 292 -21.16 7.69 -6.53
N ARG A 293 -21.14 7.55 -7.86
CA ARG A 293 -22.00 6.62 -8.61
C ARG A 293 -21.29 6.08 -9.84
N HIS A 294 -21.87 5.04 -10.44
CA HIS A 294 -21.41 4.53 -11.72
C HIS A 294 -21.59 5.59 -12.83
N ILE A 295 -20.54 5.79 -13.62
CA ILE A 295 -20.55 6.58 -14.86
C ILE A 295 -20.76 5.65 -16.05
N LEU A 296 -21.80 5.91 -16.84
CA LEU A 296 -22.06 5.19 -18.08
C LEU A 296 -21.19 5.78 -19.20
N VAL A 297 -20.31 4.95 -19.77
CA VAL A 297 -19.41 5.35 -20.86
C VAL A 297 -19.71 4.48 -22.06
N ASP A 298 -20.13 5.12 -23.17
CA ASP A 298 -20.51 4.44 -24.40
C ASP A 298 -20.02 5.24 -25.62
N ASP A 299 -19.30 4.57 -26.53
CA ASP A 299 -18.70 5.13 -27.76
C ASP A 299 -17.85 6.41 -27.56
N VAL A 300 -17.24 6.58 -26.38
CA VAL A 300 -16.41 7.74 -26.05
C VAL A 300 -15.09 7.30 -25.41
N THR A 301 -13.99 7.94 -25.82
CA THR A 301 -12.69 7.76 -25.18
C THR A 301 -12.52 8.75 -24.03
N ILE A 302 -12.22 8.24 -22.83
CA ILE A 302 -11.85 9.06 -21.66
C ILE A 302 -10.34 8.93 -21.40
N LYS A 303 -9.65 10.07 -21.20
CA LYS A 303 -8.22 10.10 -20.86
C LYS A 303 -7.96 11.06 -19.70
N GLY A 304 -7.24 10.57 -18.69
CA GLY A 304 -6.68 11.40 -17.62
C GLY A 304 -5.27 11.93 -17.98
N ALA A 305 -4.78 12.86 -17.16
CA ALA A 305 -3.44 13.43 -17.25
C ALA A 305 -2.31 12.47 -16.83
N GLY A 306 -2.64 11.30 -16.31
CA GLY A 306 -1.69 10.30 -15.79
C GLY A 306 -2.14 9.80 -14.43
N HIS A 307 -1.78 8.56 -14.08
CA HIS A 307 -2.30 7.90 -12.88
C HIS A 307 -1.84 8.57 -11.57
N TRP A 308 -0.71 9.28 -11.58
CA TRP A 308 -0.25 10.13 -10.47
C TRP A 308 -1.01 11.44 -10.34
N TYR A 309 -1.63 11.94 -11.41
CA TYR A 309 -2.19 13.29 -11.49
C TYR A 309 -3.71 13.34 -11.47
N THR A 310 -4.37 12.41 -12.17
CA THR A 310 -5.83 12.31 -12.20
C THR A 310 -6.27 11.21 -11.24
N LYS A 311 -6.90 11.61 -10.14
CA LYS A 311 -7.42 10.71 -9.12
C LYS A 311 -8.95 10.76 -9.15
N ILE A 312 -9.60 9.61 -9.23
CA ILE A 312 -11.04 9.48 -9.03
C ILE A 312 -11.24 8.76 -7.70
N LYS A 313 -12.04 9.36 -6.82
CA LYS A 313 -12.45 8.77 -5.54
C LYS A 313 -13.97 8.72 -5.48
N GLY A 314 -14.54 7.90 -4.62
CA GLY A 314 -15.97 7.82 -4.44
C GLY A 314 -16.33 7.03 -3.21
N ARG A 315 -17.61 7.05 -2.86
CA ARG A 315 -18.17 6.07 -1.92
C ARG A 315 -18.25 4.69 -2.57
N GLN A 316 -18.21 3.65 -1.75
CA GLN A 316 -18.57 2.31 -2.19
C GLN A 316 -19.97 2.34 -2.81
N VAL A 317 -20.10 1.79 -4.01
CA VAL A 317 -21.38 1.58 -4.67
C VAL A 317 -21.51 0.08 -4.87
N ASP A 318 -22.34 -0.55 -4.04
CA ASP A 318 -22.63 -1.96 -4.20
C ASP A 318 -23.33 -2.19 -5.52
N LEU A 319 -22.87 -3.19 -6.29
CA LEU A 319 -23.62 -3.65 -7.43
C LEU A 319 -24.89 -4.33 -6.91
N PRO A 320 -26.08 -4.06 -7.50
CA PRO A 320 -27.25 -4.86 -7.24
C PRO A 320 -26.90 -6.34 -7.48
N ALA A 321 -27.38 -7.23 -6.62
CA ALA A 321 -27.19 -8.66 -6.80
C ALA A 321 -27.60 -9.04 -8.24
N PRO A 322 -26.74 -9.74 -9.01
CA PRO A 322 -27.11 -10.15 -10.35
C PRO A 322 -28.37 -11.01 -10.26
N ALA A 323 -29.37 -10.69 -11.09
CA ALA A 323 -30.58 -11.49 -11.19
C ALA A 323 -30.19 -12.96 -11.48
N PRO A 324 -30.86 -13.95 -10.87
CA PRO A 324 -30.57 -15.36 -11.12
C PRO A 324 -30.63 -15.61 -12.63
N THR A 325 -29.50 -16.07 -13.17
CA THR A 325 -29.23 -16.13 -14.61
C THR A 325 -30.35 -16.82 -15.40
N VAL A 326 -31.00 -16.08 -16.30
CA VAL A 326 -31.56 -16.67 -17.52
C VAL A 326 -30.45 -16.63 -18.56
N ARG A 327 -30.10 -17.81 -19.08
CA ARG A 327 -29.10 -18.03 -20.14
C ARG A 327 -29.15 -16.92 -21.20
N SER A 328 -28.08 -16.16 -21.35
CA SER A 328 -27.90 -15.25 -22.48
C SER A 328 -26.61 -15.54 -23.23
N THR A 329 -26.79 -15.57 -24.54
CA THR A 329 -25.89 -15.96 -25.62
C THR A 329 -24.80 -14.90 -25.83
N ARG A 330 -23.58 -15.38 -26.10
CA ARG A 330 -22.38 -14.69 -26.63
C ARG A 330 -22.49 -13.16 -26.90
N VAL A 331 -21.66 -12.39 -26.19
CA VAL A 331 -21.19 -11.06 -26.62
C VAL A 331 -19.66 -11.12 -26.79
N SER A 332 -19.18 -10.83 -27.99
CA SER A 332 -17.74 -10.69 -28.30
C SER A 332 -17.23 -9.34 -27.77
N ALA A 333 -16.19 -9.36 -26.95
CA ALA A 333 -15.50 -8.16 -26.49
C ALA A 333 -14.44 -7.73 -27.52
N SER A 334 -14.55 -6.51 -28.06
CA SER A 334 -13.43 -5.85 -28.73
C SER A 334 -12.63 -5.03 -27.73
N THR A 335 -11.32 -5.26 -27.72
CA THR A 335 -10.21 -4.64 -26.98
C THR A 335 -10.51 -3.36 -26.20
N ALA A 336 -10.55 -3.47 -24.87
CA ALA A 336 -10.37 -2.36 -23.92
C ALA A 336 -8.98 -2.45 -23.27
N ARG A 337 -8.16 -1.40 -23.38
CA ARG A 337 -6.87 -1.29 -22.69
C ARG A 337 -7.10 -0.63 -21.33
N THR A 338 -7.18 -1.43 -20.29
CA THR A 338 -7.56 -1.02 -18.92
C THR A 338 -6.61 0.01 -18.32
N ARG A 339 -7.15 1.12 -17.77
CA ARG A 339 -6.48 2.00 -16.79
C ARG A 339 -7.35 2.04 -15.54
N ARG A 340 -6.74 1.75 -14.39
CA ARG A 340 -7.40 1.51 -13.09
C ARG A 340 -8.24 2.70 -12.60
N THR A 341 -9.41 2.38 -12.08
CA THR A 341 -10.22 3.16 -11.13
C THR A 341 -9.90 2.70 -9.70
N ALA A 342 -9.76 3.63 -8.75
CA ALA A 342 -9.76 3.28 -7.33
C ALA A 342 -11.22 3.07 -6.89
N ALA A 343 -11.56 1.86 -6.47
CA ALA A 343 -12.86 1.55 -5.88
C ALA A 343 -12.69 1.46 -4.36
N ALA A 344 -13.51 2.17 -3.60
CA ALA A 344 -13.64 1.96 -2.17
C ALA A 344 -14.55 0.74 -1.98
N ALA A 345 -13.99 -0.43 -1.70
CA ALA A 345 -14.76 -1.60 -1.28
C ALA A 345 -14.14 -2.11 0.02
N THR A 346 -14.91 -2.13 1.10
CA THR A 346 -14.45 -2.52 2.45
C THR A 346 -14.96 -3.89 2.89
N SER A 347 -15.85 -4.52 2.11
CA SER A 347 -16.29 -5.92 2.29
C SER A 347 -17.00 -6.43 1.03
N THR A 348 -17.14 -7.76 0.90
CA THR A 348 -17.95 -8.38 -0.16
C THR A 348 -19.31 -8.75 0.41
N SER A 349 -20.41 -8.27 -0.18
CA SER A 349 -21.77 -8.49 0.34
C SER A 349 -22.19 -9.99 0.28
N PRO A 350 -22.66 -10.61 1.39
CA PRO A 350 -23.20 -11.97 1.36
C PRO A 350 -24.60 -12.02 0.72
N ALA A 351 -24.81 -12.96 -0.19
CA ALA A 351 -26.13 -13.39 -0.60
C ALA A 351 -26.90 -13.99 0.59
N SER A 352 -28.12 -13.51 0.82
CA SER A 352 -29.01 -13.99 1.89
C SER A 352 -29.47 -15.44 1.62
N PRO A 353 -29.40 -16.37 2.61
CA PRO A 353 -29.94 -17.70 2.43
C PRO A 353 -31.47 -17.67 2.62
N SER A 354 -32.24 -17.56 1.52
CA SER A 354 -33.68 -17.78 1.59
C SER A 354 -33.96 -19.25 1.90
N ARG A 355 -34.51 -19.48 3.09
CA ARG A 355 -34.97 -20.73 3.66
C ARG A 355 -35.98 -21.42 2.72
N ALA A 356 -35.55 -22.45 1.99
CA ALA A 356 -36.46 -23.34 1.27
C ALA A 356 -36.90 -24.47 2.20
N THR A 357 -38.16 -24.42 2.61
CA THR A 357 -38.86 -25.48 3.34
C THR A 357 -39.00 -26.70 2.43
N TYR A 358 -38.36 -27.83 2.77
CA TYR A 358 -38.60 -29.09 2.06
C TYR A 358 -39.94 -29.67 2.54
N ALA A 359 -40.92 -29.71 1.65
CA ALA A 359 -42.10 -30.55 1.79
C ALA A 359 -41.70 -32.01 1.56
N SER A 360 -42.02 -32.87 2.51
CA SER A 360 -41.84 -34.32 2.42
C SER A 360 -42.73 -34.90 1.33
N ALA A 361 -42.13 -35.60 0.37
CA ALA A 361 -42.83 -36.49 -0.55
C ALA A 361 -42.39 -37.92 -0.31
N SER A 362 -43.37 -38.75 0.01
CA SER A 362 -43.31 -40.17 0.32
C SER A 362 -42.77 -41.03 -0.82
N THR A 363 -42.04 -42.07 -0.43
CA THR A 363 -41.47 -43.13 -1.27
C THR A 363 -42.56 -43.96 -1.97
N PRO A 364 -42.44 -44.27 -3.28
CA PRO A 364 -43.19 -45.37 -3.88
C PRO A 364 -42.39 -46.68 -3.76
N THR A 365 -43.00 -47.64 -3.07
CA THR A 365 -42.55 -49.03 -2.92
C THR A 365 -42.56 -49.75 -4.26
N ARG A 366 -41.48 -50.49 -4.51
CA ARG A 366 -41.23 -51.30 -5.73
C ARG A 366 -42.02 -52.61 -5.63
N SER A 367 -42.90 -52.86 -6.61
CA SER A 367 -43.65 -54.12 -6.75
C SER A 367 -42.76 -55.22 -7.34
N THR A 368 -42.70 -56.37 -6.66
CA THR A 368 -42.17 -57.64 -7.16
C THR A 368 -43.33 -58.52 -7.61
N ALA A 369 -43.36 -58.90 -8.89
CA ALA A 369 -44.24 -59.93 -9.41
C ALA A 369 -43.50 -61.28 -9.41
N SER A 370 -44.05 -62.28 -8.71
CA SER A 370 -43.71 -63.70 -8.86
C SER A 370 -44.73 -64.37 -9.77
N ALA A 371 -44.30 -65.42 -10.47
CA ALA A 371 -45.10 -66.25 -11.36
C ALA A 371 -45.28 -67.66 -10.77
N GLY A 372 -46.44 -68.28 -11.05
CA GLY A 372 -46.78 -69.69 -10.82
C GLY A 372 -47.74 -69.87 -9.63
N ARG A 373 -48.94 -70.42 -9.76
CA ARG A 373 -49.59 -71.33 -10.72
C ARG A 373 -51.07 -71.02 -10.80
#